data_AF-A0AAD7I548-F1
#
_entry.id   AF-A0AAD7I548-F1
#
_cell.length_a   1.000
_cell.length_b   1.000
_cell.length_c   1.000
_cell.angle_alpha   90.00
_cell.angle_beta   90.00
_cell.angle_gamma   90.00
#
_symmetry.space_group_name_H-M   'P 1'
#
loop_
_entity.id
_entity.type
_entity.pdbx_description
1 polymer ?
#
loop_
_entity_poly.entity_id
_entity_poly.type
_entity_poly.pdbx_seq_one_letter_code
_entity_poly.pdbx_strand_id
1 'polypeptide(L)'
;MFHLGYGDGDEPHALLTTQQWQDIVQGKITKQGKAGSHAQARSASLEELLRPAFSACSMDDLTGFPVLPDAVPLLDVNRTKELLWELAEMNFRYEFLALDVRASGLNQPDECQTCFMSPRLIGMDFNESQRGFAALETDECLPYLLCMAGFMRDWSVPCERPKEIDNAKGRTQWSADSIHGFESAITKYYTESFYELFGHAAVVPMRLDSFHTFSSVV
;
A
#
# COMPACT_ATOMS: atom_id res chain seq x y z
N MET A 1 -1.48 -9.71 -9.60
CA MET A 1 -2.84 -9.27 -9.99
C MET A 1 -3.29 -8.33 -8.89
N PHE A 2 -3.42 -7.04 -9.18
CA PHE A 2 -3.63 -6.01 -8.14
C PHE A 2 -5.13 -5.79 -7.94
N HIS A 3 -5.61 -6.04 -6.72
CA HIS A 3 -6.98 -5.75 -6.29
C HIS A 3 -7.03 -4.29 -5.81
N LEU A 4 -7.80 -3.44 -6.48
CA LEU A 4 -8.04 -2.06 -6.08
C LEU A 4 -9.25 -2.02 -5.14
N GLY A 5 -9.04 -2.32 -3.85
CA GLY A 5 -10.05 -2.18 -2.77
C GLY A 5 -11.27 -3.11 -2.90
N TYR A 6 -12.29 -2.90 -2.06
CA TYR A 6 -13.67 -3.41 -2.17
C TYR A 6 -14.62 -2.20 -2.17
N GLY A 7 -15.67 -2.25 -2.99
CA GLY A 7 -16.72 -1.24 -2.98
C GLY A 7 -17.70 -1.56 -1.85
N ASP A 8 -18.56 -0.60 -1.50
CA ASP A 8 -19.73 -0.88 -0.67
C ASP A 8 -20.62 -1.91 -1.40
N GLY A 9 -20.44 -3.20 -1.09
CA GLY A 9 -21.15 -4.33 -1.69
C GLY A 9 -20.23 -5.44 -2.19
N ASP A 10 -20.61 -6.69 -1.94
CA ASP A 10 -19.92 -7.96 -2.25
C ASP A 10 -19.57 -8.20 -3.76
N GLU A 11 -19.67 -7.20 -4.63
CA GLU A 11 -19.24 -7.35 -6.01
C GLU A 11 -17.71 -7.17 -6.11
N PRO A 12 -16.97 -8.16 -6.68
CA PRO A 12 -15.55 -8.00 -6.92
C PRO A 12 -15.35 -6.81 -7.86
N HIS A 13 -14.49 -5.86 -7.50
CA HIS A 13 -14.16 -4.75 -8.40
C HIS A 13 -13.79 -5.28 -9.76
N ALA A 14 -14.37 -4.67 -10.79
CA ALA A 14 -14.03 -4.95 -12.16
C ALA A 14 -12.51 -4.82 -12.33
N LEU A 15 -11.87 -5.91 -12.76
CA LEU A 15 -10.43 -5.92 -12.98
C LEU A 15 -10.11 -5.28 -14.33
N LEU A 16 -9.12 -4.40 -14.34
CA LEU A 16 -8.52 -3.91 -15.57
C LEU A 16 -7.80 -5.06 -16.28
N THR A 17 -8.17 -5.30 -17.54
CA THR A 17 -7.40 -6.17 -18.43
C THR A 17 -6.01 -5.57 -18.66
N THR A 18 -5.03 -6.41 -19.03
CA THR A 18 -3.68 -5.96 -19.39
C THR A 18 -3.70 -4.88 -20.47
N GLN A 19 -4.60 -4.98 -21.45
CA GLN A 19 -4.73 -3.99 -22.51
C GLN A 19 -5.25 -2.65 -21.96
N GLN A 20 -6.23 -2.68 -21.06
CA GLN A 20 -6.74 -1.46 -20.43
C GLN A 20 -5.65 -0.77 -19.60
N TRP A 21 -4.83 -1.52 -18.86
CA TRP A 21 -3.67 -0.98 -18.16
C TRP A 21 -2.67 -0.31 -19.09
N GLN A 22 -2.34 -0.94 -20.22
CA GLN A 22 -1.45 -0.35 -21.22
C GLN A 22 -2.05 0.90 -21.85
N ASP A 23 -3.36 0.89 -22.13
CA ASP A 23 -4.07 2.05 -22.68
C ASP A 23 -4.04 3.24 -21.70
N ILE A 24 -4.12 2.96 -20.38
CA ILE A 24 -4.00 3.95 -19.31
C ILE A 24 -2.60 4.57 -19.28
N VAL A 25 -1.57 3.73 -19.13
CA VAL A 25 -0.17 4.17 -19.01
C VAL A 25 0.30 4.93 -20.24
N GLN A 26 -0.20 4.57 -21.42
CA GLN A 26 0.16 5.21 -22.70
C GLN A 26 -0.71 6.44 -23.03
N GLY A 27 -1.65 6.83 -22.16
CA GLY A 27 -2.54 7.97 -22.42
C GLY A 27 -3.45 7.78 -23.63
N LYS A 28 -3.80 6.55 -23.96
CA LYS A 28 -4.71 6.24 -25.06
C LYS A 28 -6.16 6.48 -24.69
N ILE A 29 -6.47 6.58 -23.39
CA ILE A 29 -7.81 6.77 -22.84
C ILE A 29 -8.42 8.14 -23.17
N THR A 30 -7.59 9.19 -23.24
CA THR A 30 -8.03 10.59 -23.47
C THR A 30 -8.34 10.90 -24.92
N LYS A 31 -8.07 9.96 -25.85
CA LYS A 31 -8.49 10.09 -27.24
C LYS A 31 -10.00 9.85 -27.29
N GLN A 32 -10.78 10.92 -27.16
CA GLN A 32 -12.22 10.90 -27.42
C GLN A 32 -12.44 10.29 -28.81
N GLY A 33 -12.80 9.00 -28.82
CA GLY A 33 -13.20 8.33 -30.05
C GLY A 33 -14.43 9.05 -30.63
N LYS A 34 -14.64 8.93 -31.94
CA LYS A 34 -15.89 9.41 -32.56
C LYS A 34 -17.09 8.88 -31.75
N ALA A 35 -18.13 9.70 -31.64
CA ALA A 35 -19.36 9.33 -30.94
C ALA A 35 -19.88 7.97 -31.43
N GLY A 36 -20.14 7.04 -30.51
CA GLY A 36 -20.59 5.68 -30.80
C GLY A 36 -19.48 4.67 -31.12
N SER A 37 -18.20 5.04 -31.01
CA SER A 37 -17.08 4.12 -31.25
C SER A 37 -16.81 3.20 -30.05
N HIS A 38 -16.25 2.02 -30.33
CA HIS A 38 -15.73 1.12 -29.29
C HIS A 38 -14.67 1.78 -28.38
N ALA A 39 -13.93 2.77 -28.89
CA ALA A 39 -12.96 3.53 -28.10
C ALA A 39 -13.67 4.39 -27.04
N GLN A 40 -14.76 5.06 -27.39
CA GLN A 40 -15.55 5.84 -26.44
C GLN A 40 -16.17 4.96 -25.34
N ALA A 41 -16.76 3.81 -25.72
CA ALA A 41 -17.32 2.87 -24.76
C ALA A 41 -16.25 2.32 -23.80
N ARG A 42 -15.02 2.08 -24.31
CA ARG A 42 -13.89 1.66 -23.49
C ARG A 42 -13.43 2.75 -22.52
N SER A 43 -13.30 4.00 -22.96
CA SER A 43 -12.92 5.11 -22.08
C SER A 43 -13.97 5.34 -20.99
N ALA A 44 -15.27 5.29 -21.33
CA ALA A 44 -16.34 5.44 -20.33
C ALA A 44 -16.32 4.32 -19.28
N SER A 45 -16.11 3.07 -19.71
CA SER A 45 -15.95 1.93 -18.79
C SER A 45 -14.71 2.07 -17.90
N LEU A 46 -13.62 2.62 -18.42
CA LEU A 46 -12.41 2.88 -17.64
C LEU A 46 -12.59 4.02 -16.64
N GLU A 47 -13.26 5.10 -17.04
CA GLU A 47 -13.59 6.21 -16.14
C GLU A 47 -14.50 5.75 -15.01
N GLU A 48 -15.49 4.90 -15.29
CA GLU A 48 -16.36 4.33 -14.27
C GLU A 48 -15.58 3.48 -13.26
N LEU A 49 -14.70 2.61 -13.75
CA LEU A 49 -13.86 1.72 -12.94
C LEU A 49 -12.85 2.51 -12.09
N LEU A 50 -12.25 3.56 -12.65
CA LEU A 50 -11.25 4.38 -11.97
C LEU A 50 -11.84 5.53 -11.13
N ARG A 51 -13.15 5.78 -11.22
CA ARG A 51 -13.82 6.89 -10.52
C ARG A 51 -13.51 6.95 -9.03
N PRO A 52 -13.50 5.83 -8.27
CA PRO A 52 -13.13 5.88 -6.85
C PRO A 52 -11.72 6.42 -6.63
N ALA A 53 -10.75 6.01 -7.47
CA ALA A 53 -9.37 6.49 -7.40
C ALA A 53 -9.27 7.98 -7.78
N PHE A 54 -10.01 8.42 -8.79
CA PHE A 54 -10.06 9.85 -9.16
C PHE A 54 -10.65 10.70 -8.06
N SER A 55 -11.77 10.27 -7.46
CA SER A 55 -12.39 10.96 -6.34
C SER A 55 -11.44 11.06 -5.14
N ALA A 56 -10.69 9.99 -4.84
CA ALA A 56 -9.68 10.00 -3.78
C ALA A 56 -8.53 10.99 -4.07
N CYS A 57 -8.18 11.17 -5.34
CA CYS A 57 -7.16 12.11 -5.79
C CYS A 57 -7.70 13.53 -6.10
N SER A 58 -8.97 13.84 -5.77
CA SER A 58 -9.61 15.11 -6.13
C SER A 58 -9.56 15.43 -7.63
N MET A 59 -9.68 14.40 -8.46
CA MET A 59 -9.78 14.49 -9.92
C MET A 59 -11.22 14.28 -10.36
N ASP A 60 -11.72 15.16 -11.22
CA ASP A 60 -13.09 15.09 -11.75
C ASP A 60 -13.22 14.08 -12.92
N ASP A 61 -12.15 13.94 -13.73
CA ASP A 61 -12.11 13.08 -14.90
C ASP A 61 -10.65 12.68 -15.28
N LEU A 62 -10.49 12.09 -16.47
CA LEU A 62 -9.19 11.69 -17.04
C LEU A 62 -8.42 12.85 -17.71
N THR A 63 -8.91 14.08 -17.66
CA THR A 63 -8.29 15.22 -18.32
C THR A 63 -6.92 15.50 -17.73
N GLY A 64 -5.89 15.52 -18.57
CA GLY A 64 -4.50 15.71 -18.13
C GLY A 64 -3.79 14.43 -17.66
N PHE A 65 -4.44 13.26 -17.76
CA PHE A 65 -3.84 11.96 -17.44
C PHE A 65 -3.49 11.13 -18.69
N PRO A 66 -2.32 10.47 -18.74
CA PRO A 66 -1.18 10.66 -17.86
C PRO A 66 -0.57 12.05 -18.09
N VAL A 67 0.05 12.59 -17.05
CA VAL A 67 0.79 13.86 -17.15
C VAL A 67 1.88 13.68 -18.22
N LEU A 68 1.88 14.54 -19.23
CA LEU A 68 2.92 14.51 -20.27
C LEU A 68 4.29 14.70 -19.59
N PRO A 69 5.36 14.00 -20.04
CA PRO A 69 6.68 14.10 -19.42
C PRO A 69 7.17 15.56 -19.28
N ASP A 70 6.89 16.40 -20.27
CA ASP A 70 7.29 17.81 -20.31
C ASP A 70 6.45 18.71 -19.37
N ALA A 71 5.33 18.19 -18.87
CA ALA A 71 4.43 18.87 -17.94
C ALA A 71 4.69 18.50 -16.47
N VAL A 72 5.61 17.56 -16.20
CA VAL A 72 6.03 17.22 -14.83
C VAL A 72 7.10 18.24 -14.42
N PRO A 73 6.81 19.16 -13.48
CA PRO A 73 7.83 20.08 -13.00
C PRO A 73 8.98 19.28 -12.37
N LEU A 74 10.21 19.78 -12.56
CA LEU A 74 11.37 19.26 -11.83
C LEU A 74 11.05 19.27 -10.34
N LEU A 75 10.97 18.08 -9.76
CA LEU A 75 10.68 17.91 -8.35
C LEU A 75 11.94 18.27 -7.56
N ASP A 76 11.79 19.09 -6.53
CA ASP A 76 12.87 19.26 -5.58
C ASP A 76 13.09 17.96 -4.77
N VAL A 77 14.21 17.91 -4.06
CA VAL A 77 14.62 16.73 -3.28
C VAL A 77 13.58 16.40 -2.19
N ASN A 78 12.97 17.39 -1.56
CA ASN A 78 11.98 17.15 -0.50
C ASN A 78 10.71 16.56 -1.08
N ARG A 79 10.23 17.11 -2.21
CA ARG A 79 9.06 16.59 -2.90
C ARG A 79 9.29 15.17 -3.42
N THR A 80 10.50 14.87 -3.88
CA THR A 80 10.88 13.50 -4.28
C THR A 80 10.80 12.53 -3.10
N LYS A 81 11.28 12.92 -1.92
CA LYS A 81 11.19 12.10 -0.70
C LYS A 81 9.76 11.85 -0.26
N GLU A 82 8.93 12.89 -0.28
CA GLU A 82 7.51 12.80 0.01
C GLU A 82 6.81 11.79 -0.92
N LEU A 83 7.08 11.87 -2.22
CA LEU A 83 6.51 10.92 -3.20
C LEU A 83 7.02 9.50 -3.00
N LEU A 84 8.32 9.32 -2.72
CA LEU A 84 8.88 7.99 -2.45
C LEU A 84 8.29 7.37 -1.18
N TRP A 85 8.12 8.18 -0.13
CA TRP A 85 7.47 7.76 1.10
C TRP A 85 6.01 7.37 0.85
N GLU A 86 5.25 8.20 0.13
CA GLU A 86 3.85 7.94 -0.20
C GLU A 86 3.70 6.66 -1.03
N LEU A 87 4.54 6.47 -2.05
CA LEU A 87 4.52 5.25 -2.87
C LEU A 87 4.87 4.01 -2.05
N ALA A 88 5.86 4.10 -1.16
CA ALA A 88 6.28 2.97 -0.35
C ALA A 88 5.22 2.58 0.68
N GLU A 89 4.65 3.55 1.39
CA GLU A 89 3.61 3.30 2.38
C GLU A 89 2.34 2.75 1.70
N MET A 90 1.98 3.24 0.52
CA MET A 90 0.86 2.71 -0.27
C MET A 90 1.14 1.26 -0.67
N ASN A 91 2.31 0.99 -1.23
CA ASN A 91 2.69 -0.37 -1.63
C ASN A 91 2.70 -1.32 -0.44
N PHE A 92 3.27 -0.92 0.71
CA PHE A 92 3.26 -1.72 1.93
C PHE A 92 1.84 -2.10 2.36
N ARG A 93 0.90 -1.14 2.38
CA ARG A 93 -0.50 -1.41 2.76
C ARG A 93 -1.16 -2.41 1.82
N TYR A 94 -0.99 -2.24 0.51
CA TYR A 94 -1.53 -3.17 -0.49
C TYR A 94 -0.87 -4.55 -0.43
N GLU A 95 0.45 -4.60 -0.23
CA GLU A 95 1.21 -5.84 -0.10
C GLU A 95 0.78 -6.61 1.14
N PHE A 96 0.61 -5.93 2.28
CA PHE A 96 0.14 -6.55 3.51
C PHE A 96 -1.28 -7.10 3.36
N LEU A 97 -2.21 -6.33 2.77
CA LEU A 97 -3.57 -6.79 2.48
C LEU A 97 -3.57 -8.01 1.55
N ALA A 98 -2.81 -7.97 0.46
CA ALA A 98 -2.72 -9.07 -0.49
C ALA A 98 -2.08 -10.32 0.13
N LEU A 99 -1.07 -10.12 0.98
CA LEU A 99 -0.40 -11.18 1.70
C LEU A 99 -1.34 -11.84 2.70
N ASP A 100 -2.05 -11.06 3.51
CA ASP A 100 -2.98 -11.58 4.50
C ASP A 100 -4.04 -12.47 3.85
N VAL A 101 -4.71 -11.97 2.80
CA VAL A 101 -5.72 -12.74 2.04
C VAL A 101 -5.15 -14.07 1.54
N ARG A 102 -3.92 -14.04 1.02
CA ARG A 102 -3.28 -15.23 0.45
C ARG A 102 -2.79 -16.21 1.51
N ALA A 103 -2.29 -15.71 2.64
CA ALA A 103 -1.68 -16.50 3.70
C ALA A 103 -2.73 -17.09 4.66
N SER A 104 -3.77 -16.33 5.01
CA SER A 104 -4.86 -16.78 5.88
C SER A 104 -5.97 -17.49 5.10
N GLY A 105 -6.14 -17.16 3.81
CA GLY A 105 -7.31 -17.57 3.02
C GLY A 105 -8.60 -16.81 3.40
N LEU A 106 -8.51 -15.83 4.30
CA LEU A 106 -9.62 -14.99 4.73
C LEU A 106 -9.56 -13.65 4.00
N ASN A 107 -10.70 -13.20 3.50
CA ASN A 107 -10.80 -11.92 2.80
C ASN A 107 -11.42 -10.86 3.73
N GLN A 108 -10.62 -10.29 4.63
CA GLN A 108 -11.06 -9.33 5.65
C GLN A 108 -10.30 -7.99 5.54
N PRO A 109 -10.43 -7.26 4.41
CA PRO A 109 -9.65 -6.05 4.14
C PRO A 109 -9.93 -4.93 5.16
N ASP A 110 -11.17 -4.80 5.65
CA ASP A 110 -11.55 -3.75 6.60
C ASP A 110 -10.93 -3.97 7.98
N GLU A 111 -10.85 -5.23 8.41
CA GLU A 111 -10.19 -5.60 9.66
C GLU A 111 -8.68 -5.37 9.55
N CYS A 112 -8.08 -5.78 8.44
CA CYS A 112 -6.64 -5.61 8.18
C CYS A 112 -6.24 -4.12 8.11
N GLN A 113 -7.12 -3.25 7.60
CA GLN A 113 -6.91 -1.80 7.59
C GLN A 113 -6.80 -1.18 9.00
N THR A 114 -7.31 -1.85 10.04
CA THR A 114 -7.15 -1.36 11.43
C THR A 114 -5.70 -1.39 11.91
N CYS A 115 -4.81 -2.07 11.19
CA CYS A 115 -3.37 -2.05 11.47
C CYS A 115 -2.67 -0.80 10.94
N PHE A 116 -3.39 0.12 10.30
CA PHE A 116 -2.85 1.38 9.81
C PHE A 116 -3.46 2.57 10.55
N MET A 117 -2.73 3.68 10.60
CA MET A 117 -3.20 4.92 11.22
C MET A 117 -4.49 5.45 10.57
N SER A 118 -4.60 5.25 9.26
CA SER A 118 -5.71 5.70 8.44
C SER A 118 -6.16 4.55 7.54
N PRO A 119 -7.48 4.36 7.36
CA PRO A 119 -7.99 3.35 6.42
C PRO A 119 -7.75 3.73 4.96
N ARG A 120 -7.27 4.95 4.69
CA ARG A 120 -6.97 5.39 3.32
C ARG A 120 -5.79 4.61 2.75
N LEU A 121 -6.01 3.97 1.61
CA LEU A 121 -4.96 3.28 0.87
C LEU A 121 -4.27 4.17 -0.17
N ILE A 122 -4.85 5.33 -0.51
CA ILE A 122 -4.35 6.28 -1.50
C ILE A 122 -4.46 7.70 -0.92
N GLY A 123 -3.51 8.58 -1.25
CA GLY A 123 -3.54 9.99 -0.84
C GLY A 123 -3.32 10.15 0.66
N MET A 124 -2.20 9.63 1.14
CA MET A 124 -1.87 9.61 2.56
C MET A 124 -1.46 10.98 3.07
N ASP A 125 -1.80 11.27 4.32
CA ASP A 125 -1.40 12.51 4.96
C ASP A 125 0.08 12.40 5.40
N PHE A 126 0.92 13.37 5.01
CA PHE A 126 2.31 13.43 5.44
C PHE A 126 2.48 13.55 6.96
N ASN A 127 1.44 13.98 7.68
CA ASN A 127 1.41 13.94 9.14
C ASN A 127 1.47 12.51 9.70
N GLU A 128 1.22 11.47 8.89
CA GLU A 128 1.37 10.07 9.27
C GLU A 128 2.81 9.56 9.12
N SER A 129 3.71 10.31 8.48
CA SER A 129 5.07 9.84 8.13
C SER A 129 6.02 9.57 9.30
N GLN A 130 5.59 9.92 10.51
CA GLN A 130 6.31 9.71 11.76
C GLN A 130 5.39 9.06 12.80
N ARG A 131 4.37 8.32 12.37
CA ARG A 131 3.41 7.65 13.25
C ARG A 131 3.18 6.22 12.76
N GLY A 132 2.43 5.42 13.52
CA GLY A 132 2.18 4.04 13.14
C GLY A 132 3.47 3.21 13.16
N PHE A 133 3.69 2.41 12.12
CA PHE A 133 4.95 1.69 11.91
C PHE A 133 6.15 2.61 11.69
N ALA A 134 5.93 3.86 11.29
CA ALA A 134 6.97 4.86 11.10
C ALA A 134 7.23 5.70 12.36
N ALA A 135 6.58 5.42 13.50
CA ALA A 135 6.74 6.20 14.71
C ALA A 135 8.19 6.20 15.22
N LEU A 136 8.65 7.34 15.75
CA LEU A 136 10.00 7.47 16.33
C LEU A 136 10.08 6.74 17.68
N GLU A 137 9.05 6.90 18.49
CA GLU A 137 8.95 6.27 19.79
C GLU A 137 8.36 4.85 19.65
N THR A 138 9.03 3.88 20.29
CA THR A 138 8.67 2.46 20.15
C THR A 138 7.29 2.12 20.70
N ASP A 139 6.85 2.82 21.75
CA ASP A 139 5.55 2.64 22.36
C ASP A 139 4.41 3.10 21.44
N GLU A 140 4.63 4.12 20.61
CA GLU A 140 3.68 4.56 19.59
C GLU A 140 3.55 3.55 18.43
N CYS A 141 4.60 2.81 18.12
CA CYS A 141 4.60 1.75 17.08
C CYS A 141 3.91 0.46 17.57
N LEU A 142 4.02 0.15 18.87
CA LEU A 142 3.59 -1.11 19.46
C LEU A 142 2.12 -1.50 19.14
N PRO A 143 1.10 -0.62 19.22
CA PRO A 143 -0.27 -1.00 18.88
C PRO A 143 -0.43 -1.55 17.46
N TYR A 144 0.31 -0.99 16.50
CA TYR A 144 0.28 -1.40 15.09
C TYR A 144 0.99 -2.73 14.89
N LEU A 145 2.12 -2.94 15.57
CA LEU A 145 2.82 -4.23 15.61
C LEU A 145 1.93 -5.34 16.21
N LEU A 146 1.21 -5.04 17.30
CA LEU A 146 0.29 -5.99 17.92
C LEU A 146 -0.89 -6.34 17.00
N CYS A 147 -1.42 -5.35 16.27
CA CYS A 147 -2.44 -5.57 15.25
C CYS A 147 -1.93 -6.50 14.15
N MET A 148 -0.79 -6.17 13.55
CA MET A 148 -0.16 -6.93 12.47
C MET A 148 0.13 -8.38 12.91
N ALA A 149 0.67 -8.55 14.11
CA ALA A 149 0.89 -9.86 14.72
C ALA A 149 -0.40 -10.66 14.94
N GLY A 150 -1.54 -10.00 15.11
CA GLY A 150 -2.85 -10.64 15.17
C GLY A 150 -3.15 -11.43 13.90
N PHE A 151 -3.04 -10.79 12.74
CA PHE A 151 -3.24 -11.41 11.43
C PHE A 151 -2.22 -12.51 11.14
N MET A 152 -0.95 -12.26 11.46
CA MET A 152 0.15 -13.21 11.23
C MET A 152 0.01 -14.55 11.96
N ARG A 153 -0.83 -14.65 12.99
CA ARG A 153 -1.09 -15.92 13.70
C ARG A 153 -1.94 -16.90 12.89
N ASP A 154 -2.72 -16.40 11.95
CA ASP A 154 -3.59 -17.25 11.13
C ASP A 154 -2.98 -17.55 9.76
N TRP A 155 -1.78 -17.01 9.49
CA TRP A 155 -1.06 -17.25 8.25
C TRP A 155 -0.55 -18.69 8.15
N SER A 156 -0.91 -19.37 7.07
CA SER A 156 -0.43 -20.68 6.69
C SER A 156 0.64 -20.55 5.61
N VAL A 157 1.84 -20.11 6.01
CA VAL A 157 3.01 -19.93 5.13
C VAL A 157 4.09 -20.99 5.40
N PRO A 158 5.00 -21.27 4.43
CA PRO A 158 6.04 -22.28 4.62
C PRO A 158 7.12 -21.92 5.66
N CYS A 159 7.34 -20.62 5.92
CA CYS A 159 8.35 -20.17 6.87
C CYS A 159 7.90 -20.35 8.34
N GLU A 160 8.85 -20.55 9.23
CA GLU A 160 8.57 -20.74 10.67
C GLU A 160 8.15 -19.41 11.30
N ARG A 161 6.97 -19.42 11.95
CA ARG A 161 6.48 -18.25 12.68
C ARG A 161 7.33 -17.98 13.93
N PRO A 162 7.81 -16.74 14.14
CA PRO A 162 8.52 -16.37 15.36
C PRO A 162 7.68 -16.53 16.62
N LYS A 163 8.29 -17.04 17.70
CA LYS A 163 7.63 -17.23 19.00
C LYS A 163 7.13 -15.92 19.59
N GLU A 164 7.75 -14.80 19.23
CA GLU A 164 7.39 -13.46 19.65
C GLU A 164 5.94 -13.10 19.23
N ILE A 165 5.49 -13.55 18.04
CA ILE A 165 4.12 -13.34 17.55
C ILE A 165 3.09 -14.08 18.42
N ASP A 166 3.42 -15.30 18.82
CA ASP A 166 2.58 -16.10 19.71
C ASP A 166 2.59 -15.56 21.15
N ASN A 167 3.77 -15.21 21.66
CA ASN A 167 3.98 -14.70 23.01
C ASN A 167 3.41 -13.28 23.22
N ALA A 168 3.17 -12.52 22.15
CA ALA A 168 2.52 -11.21 22.24
C ALA A 168 1.09 -11.31 22.79
N LYS A 169 0.41 -12.45 22.58
CA LYS A 169 -0.96 -12.65 23.07
C LYS A 169 -0.98 -12.71 24.59
N GLY A 170 -1.67 -11.74 25.21
CA GLY A 170 -1.81 -11.66 26.67
C GLY A 170 -0.62 -10.99 27.38
N ARG A 171 0.39 -10.53 26.63
CA ARG A 171 1.50 -9.77 27.20
C ARG A 171 1.06 -8.33 27.49
N THR A 172 1.16 -7.93 28.76
CA THR A 172 0.74 -6.59 29.23
C THR A 172 1.90 -5.63 29.48
N GLN A 173 3.13 -6.13 29.56
CA GLN A 173 4.32 -5.31 29.87
C GLN A 173 5.36 -5.38 28.75
N TRP A 174 5.77 -4.21 28.28
CA TRP A 174 6.69 -4.02 27.17
C TRP A 174 7.78 -3.03 27.57
N SER A 175 9.04 -3.44 27.46
CA SER A 175 10.19 -2.54 27.46
C SER A 175 10.56 -2.16 26.03
N ALA A 176 11.22 -1.01 25.84
CA ALA A 176 11.71 -0.57 24.53
C ALA A 176 12.50 -1.66 23.79
N ASP A 177 13.46 -2.31 24.47
CA ASP A 177 14.24 -3.42 23.89
C ASP A 177 13.37 -4.58 23.40
N SER A 178 12.32 -4.90 24.16
CA SER A 178 11.40 -5.98 23.80
C SER A 178 10.44 -5.60 22.66
N ILE A 179 10.15 -4.30 22.50
CA ILE A 179 9.39 -3.79 21.36
C ILE A 179 10.27 -3.86 20.12
N HIS A 180 11.53 -3.43 20.18
CA HIS A 180 12.46 -3.55 19.06
C HIS A 180 12.70 -5.00 18.62
N GLY A 181 12.87 -5.92 19.58
CA GLY A 181 12.96 -7.35 19.27
C GLY A 181 11.71 -7.88 18.58
N PHE A 182 10.53 -7.42 19.01
CA PHE A 182 9.25 -7.81 18.42
C PHE A 182 9.02 -7.22 17.02
N GLU A 183 9.34 -5.94 16.83
CA GLU A 183 9.34 -5.26 15.53
C GLU A 183 10.23 -5.98 14.52
N SER A 184 11.45 -6.34 14.93
CA SER A 184 12.37 -7.10 14.10
C SER A 184 11.81 -8.47 13.72
N ALA A 185 11.21 -9.20 14.66
CA ALA A 185 10.60 -10.50 14.41
C ALA A 185 9.41 -10.41 13.44
N ILE A 186 8.50 -9.45 13.63
CA ILE A 186 7.36 -9.19 12.74
C ILE A 186 7.85 -8.83 11.34
N THR A 187 8.78 -7.89 11.24
CA THR A 187 9.30 -7.40 9.94
C THR A 187 9.96 -8.53 9.16
N LYS A 188 10.75 -9.36 9.85
CA LYS A 188 11.37 -10.53 9.24
C LYS A 188 10.32 -11.52 8.75
N TYR A 189 9.36 -11.90 9.60
CA TYR A 189 8.33 -12.86 9.22
C TYR A 189 7.44 -12.34 8.07
N TYR A 190 7.08 -11.07 8.08
CA TYR A 190 6.39 -10.40 6.98
C TYR A 190 7.15 -10.53 5.67
N THR A 191 8.42 -10.10 5.64
CA THR A 191 9.22 -10.08 4.40
C THR A 191 9.51 -11.49 3.87
N GLU A 192 9.78 -12.46 4.75
CA GLU A 192 9.96 -13.87 4.38
C GLU A 192 8.64 -14.46 3.82
N SER A 193 7.52 -14.28 4.53
CA SER A 193 6.20 -14.76 4.08
C SER A 193 5.81 -14.19 2.72
N PHE A 194 6.07 -12.89 2.54
CA PHE A 194 5.80 -12.21 1.29
C PHE A 194 6.65 -12.77 0.15
N TYR A 195 7.96 -12.93 0.37
CA TYR A 195 8.86 -13.48 -0.64
C TYR A 195 8.47 -14.91 -1.04
N GLU A 196 8.15 -15.77 -0.07
CA GLU A 196 7.72 -17.16 -0.32
C GLU A 196 6.45 -17.24 -1.18
N LEU A 197 5.50 -16.31 -0.99
CA LEU A 197 4.24 -16.34 -1.72
C LEU A 197 4.25 -15.56 -3.04
N PHE A 198 4.99 -14.45 -3.13
CA PHE A 198 4.96 -13.54 -4.28
C PHE A 198 6.26 -13.55 -5.10
N GLY A 199 7.37 -14.08 -4.58
CA GLY A 199 8.63 -14.24 -5.30
C GLY A 199 9.43 -12.95 -5.49
N HIS A 200 9.13 -11.88 -4.75
CA HIS A 200 9.91 -10.64 -4.75
C HIS A 200 10.03 -10.07 -3.33
N ALA A 201 10.98 -9.14 -3.16
CA ALA A 201 11.16 -8.44 -1.89
C ALA A 201 9.93 -7.59 -1.58
N ALA A 202 9.47 -7.65 -0.33
CA ALA A 202 8.39 -6.82 0.16
C ALA A 202 8.87 -5.39 0.45
N VAL A 203 7.96 -4.44 0.37
CA VAL A 203 8.14 -3.08 0.86
C VAL A 203 7.92 -3.06 2.36
N VAL A 204 8.85 -2.46 3.10
CA VAL A 204 8.73 -2.22 4.54
C VAL A 204 8.37 -0.75 4.79
N PRO A 205 7.62 -0.44 5.87
CA PRO A 205 7.33 0.93 6.25
C PRO A 205 8.60 1.76 6.36
N MET A 206 8.57 2.98 5.82
CA MET A 206 9.70 3.90 5.86
C MET A 206 9.31 5.17 6.61
N ARG A 207 10.29 5.79 7.26
CA ARG A 207 10.14 7.14 7.80
C ARG A 207 10.61 8.17 6.77
N LEU A 208 9.92 9.31 6.70
CA LEU A 208 10.26 10.37 5.73
C LEU A 208 11.62 11.03 6.03
N ASP A 209 12.06 11.04 7.28
CA ASP A 209 13.40 11.52 7.67
C ASP A 209 14.52 10.56 7.26
N SER A 210 14.23 9.29 6.98
CA SER A 210 15.25 8.30 6.61
C SER A 210 15.96 8.59 5.28
N PHE A 211 15.43 9.51 4.47
CA PHE A 211 16.03 9.91 3.20
C PHE A 211 17.16 10.96 3.32
N HIS A 212 17.71 11.22 4.51
CA HIS A 212 18.76 12.24 4.73
C HIS A 212 20.09 11.99 3.99
N THR A 213 20.33 10.83 3.38
CA THR A 213 21.68 10.40 2.92
C THR A 213 22.03 10.61 1.44
N PHE A 214 21.17 11.18 0.59
CA PHE A 214 21.52 11.35 -0.84
C PHE A 214 22.34 12.61 -1.17
N SER A 215 22.73 13.43 -0.19
CA SER A 215 23.30 14.76 -0.46
C SER A 215 24.83 14.86 -0.42
N SER A 216 25.58 13.76 -0.44
CA SER A 216 27.05 13.82 -0.30
C SER A 216 27.86 12.85 -1.16
N VAL A 217 27.37 12.50 -2.35
CA VAL A 217 28.23 11.92 -3.40
C VAL A 217 27.83 12.49 -4.77
N VAL A 218 28.43 13.63 -5.12
CA VAL A 218 28.72 14.05 -6.50
C VAL A 218 30.13 14.61 -6.51
#